data_AF-A0A0B2QT54-F1
#
_entry.id   AF-A0A0B2QT54-F1
#
_cell.length_a   1.000
_cell.length_b   1.000
_cell.length_c   1.000
_cell.angle_alpha   90.00
_cell.angle_beta   90.00
_cell.angle_gamma   90.00
#
_symmetry.space_group_name_H-M   'P 1'
#
loop_
_entity.id
_entity.type
_entity.pdbx_description
1 polymer ?
#
loop_
_entity_poly.entity_id
_entity_poly.type
_entity_poly.pdbx_seq_one_letter_code
_entity_poly.pdbx_strand_id
1 'polypeptide(L)'
;MSASSLVAETIWKEIESTPTVNDDHLWSLHFLFGKNFEGATRIVDLRGVSKISAHPSGRFIFQCKHQLAARLAASLGSYVEVKVSDEELAALLSKI
;
A
#
# COMPACT_ATOMS: atom_id res chain seq x y z
N MET A 1 -8.79 -15.87 11.84
CA MET A 1 -8.96 -14.42 11.60
C MET A 1 -9.25 -13.79 12.95
N SER A 2 -8.42 -12.87 13.44
CA SER A 2 -8.65 -12.23 14.74
C SER A 2 -9.66 -11.09 14.60
N ALA A 3 -10.37 -10.73 15.67
CA ALA A 3 -11.31 -9.60 15.66
C ALA A 3 -10.62 -8.30 15.18
N SER A 4 -9.37 -8.08 15.62
CA SER A 4 -8.53 -6.94 15.21
C SER A 4 -8.27 -6.90 13.70
N SER A 5 -8.10 -8.06 13.04
CA SER A 5 -7.93 -8.11 11.58
C SER A 5 -9.21 -7.73 10.84
N LEU A 6 -10.38 -8.10 11.35
CA LEU A 6 -11.66 -7.75 10.72
C LEU A 6 -11.96 -6.25 10.84
N VAL A 7 -11.65 -5.65 11.99
CA VAL A 7 -11.76 -4.21 12.21
C VAL A 7 -10.85 -3.44 11.25
N ALA A 8 -9.59 -3.87 11.09
CA ALA A 8 -8.67 -3.28 10.13
C ALA A 8 -9.23 -3.33 8.70
N GLU A 9 -9.76 -4.47 8.27
CA GLU A 9 -10.34 -4.62 6.92
C GLU A 9 -11.52 -3.68 6.66
N THR A 10 -12.38 -3.42 7.66
CA THR A 10 -13.47 -2.45 7.52
C THR A 10 -12.92 -1.05 7.26
N ILE A 11 -11.94 -0.61 8.05
CA ILE A 11 -11.32 0.72 7.91
C ILE A 11 -10.64 0.85 6.53
N TRP A 12 -9.93 -0.19 6.08
CA TRP A 12 -9.28 -0.18 4.77
C TRP A 12 -10.28 0.00 3.63
N LYS A 13 -11.43 -0.67 3.68
CA LYS A 13 -12.49 -0.52 2.67
C LYS A 13 -13.09 0.89 2.66
N GLU A 14 -13.21 1.52 3.83
CA GLU A 14 -13.69 2.91 3.93
C GLU A 14 -12.70 3.89 3.30
N ILE A 15 -11.40 3.70 3.54
CA ILE A 15 -10.35 4.51 2.90
C ILE A 15 -10.35 4.31 1.38
N GLU A 16 -10.43 3.08 0.90
CA GLU A 16 -10.46 2.76 -0.54
C GLU A 16 -11.69 3.34 -1.26
N SER A 17 -12.82 3.46 -0.55
CA SER A 17 -14.06 4.05 -1.07
C SER A 17 -13.97 5.58 -1.20
N THR A 18 -13.24 6.24 -0.30
CA THR A 18 -13.18 7.71 -0.18
C THR A 18 -11.86 8.34 -0.66
N PRO A 19 -10.97 7.54 -1.26
CA PRO A 19 -9.51 7.75 -1.34
C PRO A 19 -8.87 8.75 -0.36
N THR A 20 -9.34 8.82 0.89
CA THR A 20 -8.87 9.79 1.89
C THR A 20 -8.72 9.14 3.25
N VAL A 21 -7.81 9.68 4.07
CA VAL A 21 -7.66 9.28 5.47
C VAL A 21 -8.07 10.44 6.36
N ASN A 22 -8.94 10.18 7.32
CA ASN A 22 -9.29 11.11 8.39
C ASN A 22 -8.56 10.72 9.69
N ASP A 23 -8.68 11.55 10.72
CA ASP A 23 -8.01 11.33 12.00
C ASP A 23 -8.49 10.04 12.70
N ASP A 24 -9.76 9.65 12.54
CA ASP A 24 -10.32 8.43 13.12
C ASP A 24 -9.73 7.17 12.48
N HIS A 25 -9.54 7.17 11.16
CA HIS A 25 -8.84 6.11 10.42
C HIS A 25 -7.38 6.01 10.90
N LEU A 26 -6.68 7.14 11.02
CA LEU A 26 -5.29 7.18 11.49
C LEU A 26 -5.18 6.64 12.92
N TRP A 27 -6.05 7.09 13.82
CA TRP A 27 -6.04 6.67 15.21
C TRP A 27 -6.37 5.19 15.36
N SER A 28 -7.36 4.69 14.61
CA SER A 28 -7.75 3.28 14.65
C SER A 28 -6.66 2.36 14.10
N LEU A 29 -6.04 2.72 12.97
CA LEU A 29 -4.95 1.94 12.39
C LEU A 29 -3.68 2.02 13.25
N HIS A 30 -3.38 3.17 13.85
CA HIS A 30 -2.31 3.31 14.83
C HIS A 30 -2.55 2.45 16.06
N PHE A 31 -3.77 2.41 16.59
CA PHE A 31 -4.12 1.55 17.71
C PHE A 31 -3.90 0.06 17.39
N LEU A 32 -4.24 -0.37 16.18
CA LEU A 32 -4.12 -1.77 15.75
C LEU A 32 -2.67 -2.20 15.43
N PHE A 33 -1.88 -1.32 14.83
CA PHE A 33 -0.56 -1.67 14.28
C PHE A 33 0.62 -0.95 14.96
N GLY A 34 0.35 0.04 15.82
CA GLY A 34 1.31 0.81 16.60
C GLY A 34 2.37 1.50 15.74
N LYS A 35 3.62 1.44 16.20
CA LYS A 35 4.79 2.02 15.52
C LYS A 35 5.00 1.51 14.08
N ASN A 36 4.48 0.33 13.75
CA ASN A 36 4.53 -0.16 12.37
C ASN A 36 3.67 0.70 11.44
N PHE A 37 2.58 1.28 11.93
CA PHE A 37 1.76 2.20 11.15
C PHE A 37 2.41 3.57 11.01
N GLU A 38 3.03 4.11 12.06
CA GLU A 38 3.81 5.37 11.98
C GLU A 38 4.94 5.27 10.94
N GLY A 39 5.64 4.14 10.90
CA GLY A 39 6.63 3.86 9.87
C GLY A 39 6.01 3.79 8.47
N ALA A 40 4.80 3.21 8.37
CA ALA A 40 4.08 3.07 7.11
C ALA A 40 3.66 4.44 6.54
N THR A 41 3.03 5.28 7.36
CA THR A 41 2.58 6.62 6.96
C THR A 41 3.77 7.46 6.49
N ARG A 42 4.87 7.46 7.24
CA ARG A 42 6.09 8.18 6.86
C ARG A 42 6.68 7.70 5.52
N ILE A 43 6.61 6.41 5.20
CA ILE A 43 7.04 5.91 3.88
C ILE A 43 6.15 6.46 2.78
N VAL A 44 4.83 6.50 2.99
CA VAL A 44 3.87 7.04 2.01
C VAL A 44 4.07 8.55 1.83
N ASP A 45 4.23 9.30 2.92
CA ASP A 45 4.47 10.76 2.89
C ASP A 45 5.72 11.13 2.10
N LEU A 46 6.77 10.31 2.22
CA LEU A 46 8.03 10.49 1.48
C LEU A 46 8.00 9.87 0.08
N ARG A 47 6.82 9.46 -0.43
CA ARG A 47 6.64 8.79 -1.73
C ARG A 47 7.54 7.56 -1.92
N GLY A 48 7.77 6.81 -0.85
CA GLY A 48 8.62 5.62 -0.84
C GLY A 48 7.97 4.35 -1.39
N VAL A 49 6.75 4.43 -1.95
CA VAL A 49 6.05 3.31 -2.58
C VAL A 49 6.02 3.52 -4.09
N SER A 50 6.47 2.51 -4.85
CA SER A 50 6.39 2.52 -6.31
C SER A 50 5.37 1.51 -6.81
N LYS A 51 4.51 1.91 -7.76
CA LYS A 51 3.67 1.01 -8.54
C LYS A 51 4.37 0.70 -9.86
N ILE A 52 4.83 -0.52 -10.01
CA ILE A 52 5.49 -0.99 -11.23
C ILE A 52 4.41 -1.64 -12.10
N SER A 53 4.06 -1.00 -13.20
CA SER A 53 3.02 -1.42 -14.15
C SER A 53 3.68 -1.97 -15.41
N ALA A 54 3.37 -3.21 -15.77
CA ALA A 54 3.89 -3.85 -16.98
C ALA A 54 2.99 -3.65 -18.19
N HIS A 55 3.62 -3.64 -19.37
CA HIS A 55 2.94 -3.58 -20.67
C HIS A 55 3.46 -4.71 -21.59
N PRO A 56 2.58 -5.32 -22.41
CA PRO A 56 1.16 -5.02 -22.60
C PRO A 56 0.20 -5.66 -21.59
N SER A 57 0.64 -6.55 -20.68
CA SER A 57 -0.30 -7.31 -19.83
C SER A 57 -1.15 -6.46 -18.89
N GLY A 58 -0.72 -5.24 -18.55
CA GLY A 58 -1.39 -4.38 -17.58
C GLY A 58 -1.25 -4.86 -16.13
N ARG A 59 -0.48 -5.93 -15.89
CA ARG A 59 -0.17 -6.41 -14.54
C ARG A 59 0.66 -5.37 -13.81
N PHE A 60 0.51 -5.30 -12.50
CA PHE A 60 1.32 -4.39 -11.71
C PHE A 60 1.63 -4.97 -10.33
N ILE A 61 2.68 -4.45 -9.72
CA ILE A 61 3.06 -4.72 -8.34
C ILE A 61 3.34 -3.42 -7.60
N PHE A 62 3.14 -3.43 -6.29
CA PHE A 62 3.66 -2.38 -5.42
C PHE A 62 5.01 -2.82 -4.84
N GLN A 63 6.05 -2.06 -5.14
CA GLN A 63 7.38 -2.26 -4.59
C GLN A 63 7.56 -1.37 -3.35
N CYS A 64 7.64 -1.99 -2.18
CA CYS A 64 7.94 -1.34 -0.92
C CYS A 64 8.52 -2.36 0.07
N LYS A 65 9.35 -1.90 1.02
CA LYS A 65 9.85 -2.74 2.12
C LYS A 65 8.82 -2.97 3.23
N HIS A 66 7.69 -2.25 3.21
CA HIS A 66 6.71 -2.21 4.29
C HIS A 66 5.30 -2.45 3.76
N GLN A 67 4.67 -3.55 4.16
CA GLN A 67 3.38 -3.99 3.61
C GLN A 67 2.24 -2.99 3.89
N LEU A 68 2.20 -2.41 5.10
CA LEU A 68 1.20 -1.39 5.45
C LEU A 68 1.36 -0.13 4.59
N ALA A 69 2.59 0.26 4.25
CA ALA A 69 2.84 1.42 3.39
C ALA A 69 2.34 1.15 1.97
N ALA A 70 2.64 -0.04 1.44
CA ALA A 70 2.16 -0.46 0.12
C ALA A 70 0.63 -0.44 0.04
N ARG A 71 -0.05 -0.96 1.07
CA ARG A 71 -1.51 -0.94 1.14
C ARG A 71 -2.06 0.48 1.24
N LEU A 72 -1.54 1.29 2.17
CA LEU A 72 -1.98 2.68 2.36
C LEU A 72 -1.79 3.52 1.08
N ALA A 73 -0.62 3.40 0.43
CA ALA A 73 -0.35 4.03 -0.85
C ALA A 73 -1.34 3.59 -1.93
N ALA A 74 -1.64 2.29 -2.01
CA ALA A 74 -2.61 1.77 -2.98
C ALA A 74 -4.01 2.33 -2.75
N SER A 75 -4.49 2.36 -1.49
CA SER A 75 -5.81 2.88 -1.13
C SER A 75 -5.94 4.39 -1.39
N LEU A 76 -4.85 5.14 -1.24
CA LEU A 76 -4.82 6.60 -1.43
C LEU A 76 -4.41 7.05 -2.84
N GLY A 77 -3.94 6.14 -3.69
CA GLY A 77 -3.30 6.52 -4.95
C GLY A 77 -1.97 7.28 -4.77
N SER A 78 -1.37 7.23 -3.58
CA SER A 78 -0.14 7.95 -3.24
C SER A 78 1.09 7.08 -3.46
N TYR A 79 1.50 6.94 -4.72
CA TYR A 79 2.66 6.15 -5.14
C TYR A 79 3.33 6.76 -6.37
N VAL A 80 4.56 6.33 -6.64
CA VAL A 80 5.28 6.66 -7.87
C VAL A 80 4.99 5.59 -8.93
N GLU A 81 4.46 5.97 -10.08
CA GLU A 81 4.21 5.02 -11.17
C GLU A 81 5.45 4.83 -12.04
N VAL A 82 5.81 3.57 -12.29
CA VAL A 82 6.92 3.15 -13.14
C VAL A 82 6.40 2.15 -14.16
N LYS A 83 6.63 2.41 -15.45
CA LYS A 83 6.22 1.52 -16.54
C LYS A 83 7.40 0.67 -17.01
N VAL A 84 7.18 -0.63 -17.14
CA VAL A 84 8.21 -1.62 -17.54
C VAL A 84 7.64 -2.61 -18.56
N SER A 85 8.51 -3.40 -19.18
CA SER A 85 8.06 -4.55 -19.99
C SER A 85 7.60 -5.72 -19.11
N ASP A 86 6.81 -6.64 -19.67
CA ASP A 86 6.41 -7.87 -18.98
C ASP A 86 7.64 -8.74 -18.61
N GLU A 87 8.68 -8.75 -19.43
CA GLU A 87 9.93 -9.45 -19.17
C GLU A 87 10.70 -8.84 -18.00
N GLU A 88 10.75 -7.50 -17.93
CA GLU A 88 11.36 -6.78 -16.81
C GLU A 88 10.60 -7.02 -15.50
N LEU A 89 9.26 -7.00 -15.53
CA LEU A 89 8.44 -7.34 -14.36
C LEU A 89 8.69 -8.78 -13.90
N ALA A 90 8.75 -9.74 -14.84
CA ALA A 90 9.06 -11.13 -14.51
C ALA A 90 10.46 -11.29 -13.90
N ALA A 91 11.45 -10.57 -14.42
CA ALA A 91 12.82 -10.57 -13.89
C ALA A 91 12.95 -9.89 -12.52
N LEU A 92 12.07 -8.94 -12.18
CA LEU A 92 11.98 -8.38 -10.84
C LEU A 92 11.38 -9.39 -9.86
N LEU A 93 10.31 -10.08 -10.27
CA LEU A 93 9.62 -11.08 -9.45
C LEU A 93 10.48 -12.32 -9.17
N SER A 94 11.38 -12.69 -10.08
CA SER A 94 12.28 -13.84 -9.88
C SER A 94 13.34 -13.63 -8.80
N LYS A 95 13.48 -12.41 -8.27
CA LYS A 95 14.47 -12.01 -7.25
C LYS A 95 13.88 -11.86 -5.85
N ILE A 96 12.57 -12.09 -5.70
CA ILE A 96 11.83 -12.01 -4.42
C ILE A 96 11.77 -13.42 -3.82
#